data_AF-A0A2G9XZ13-F1
#
_entry.id   AF-A0A2G9XZ13-F1
#
_cell.length_a   1.000
_cell.length_b   1.000
_cell.length_c   1.000
_cell.angle_alpha   90.00
_cell.angle_beta   90.00
_cell.angle_gamma   90.00
#
_symmetry.space_group_name_H-M   'P 1'
#
loop_
_entity.id
_entity.type
_entity.pdbx_description
1 polymer ?
#
loop_
_entity_poly.entity_id
_entity_poly.type
_entity_poly.pdbx_seq_one_letter_code
_entity_poly.pdbx_strand_id
1 'polypeptide(L)' 'MRRGTYSKRVLPVRLTPKMEKQLERLCEETQRPKSYFVRKALKDFLEEESLYRMALERWMNKDDSIITAKEMHERLGI' A
#
# COMPACT_ATOMS: atom_id res chain seq x y z
N MET A 1 20.79 -7.22 14.32
CA MET A 1 19.44 -6.63 14.39
C MET A 1 19.46 -5.30 13.62
N ARG A 2 19.09 -5.29 12.33
CA ARG A 2 19.17 -4.09 11.48
C ARG A 2 18.06 -3.12 11.88
N ARG A 3 18.41 -2.00 12.52
CA ARG A 3 17.47 -0.91 12.81
C ARG A 3 17.06 -0.28 11.48
N GLY A 4 15.90 -0.66 10.96
CA GLY A 4 15.31 -0.06 9.78
C GLY A 4 15.18 1.46 9.98
N THR A 5 15.69 2.21 9.01
CA THR A 5 15.76 3.67 9.02
C THR A 5 14.37 4.28 8.85
N TYR A 6 13.64 4.45 9.95
CA TYR A 6 12.45 5.29 9.95
C TYR A 6 12.89 6.76 9.86
N SER A 7 12.24 7.54 9.00
CA SER A 7 12.36 8.99 9.01
C SER A 7 12.00 9.53 10.40
N LYS A 8 12.83 10.43 10.97
CA LYS A 8 12.56 11.06 12.28
C LYS A 8 11.34 12.00 12.26
N ARG A 9 10.73 12.25 11.10
CA ARG A 9 9.64 13.20 10.94
C ARG A 9 8.31 12.59 11.37
N VAL A 10 7.55 13.34 12.18
CA VAL A 10 6.20 12.98 12.62
C VAL A 10 5.19 13.55 11.64
N LEU A 11 4.18 12.74 11.27
CA LEU A 11 3.02 13.18 10.49
C LEU A 11 1.82 13.30 11.44
N PRO A 12 1.40 14.52 11.84
CA PRO A 12 0.18 14.70 12.60
C PRO A 12 -1.03 14.50 11.69
N VAL A 13 -1.96 13.63 12.11
CA VAL A 13 -3.20 13.36 11.37
C VAL A 13 -4.38 13.62 12.29
N ARG A 14 -5.36 14.39 11.83
CA ARG A 14 -6.61 14.61 12.56
C ARG A 14 -7.56 13.44 12.29
N LEU A 15 -8.09 12.87 13.36
CA LEU A 15 -9.09 11.80 13.30
C LEU A 15 -10.43 12.34 13.75
N THR A 16 -11.51 11.81 13.18
CA THR A 16 -12.84 12.00 13.76
C THR A 16 -12.93 11.20 15.07
N PRO A 17 -13.80 11.59 16.02
CA PRO A 17 -13.97 10.84 17.28
C PRO A 17 -14.31 9.36 17.06
N LYS A 18 -15.07 9.06 16.00
CA LYS A 18 -15.41 7.68 15.60
C LYS A 18 -14.16 6.89 15.21
N MET A 19 -13.29 7.46 14.36
CA MET A 19 -12.06 6.81 13.92
C MET A 19 -11.09 6.58 15.08
N GLU A 20 -10.97 7.55 15.98
CA GLU A 20 -10.14 7.43 17.17
C GLU A 20 -10.59 6.26 18.05
N LYS A 21 -11.89 6.18 18.36
CA LYS A 21 -12.46 5.06 19.14
C LYS A 21 -12.25 3.70 18.47
N GLN A 22 -12.41 3.62 17.15
CA GLN A 22 -12.16 2.38 16.40
C GLN A 22 -10.68 1.98 16.44
N LEU A 23 -9.78 2.95 16.29
CA LEU A 23 -8.35 2.71 16.32
C LEU A 23 -7.88 2.28 17.72
N GLU A 24 -8.44 2.87 18.78
CA GLU A 24 -8.15 2.48 20.17
C GLU A 24 -8.57 1.05 20.46
N ARG A 25 -9.81 0.70 20.12
CA ARG A 25 -10.30 -0.68 20.26
C ARG A 25 -9.41 -1.68 19.51
N LEU A 26 -9.01 -1.35 18.29
CA LEU A 26 -8.11 -2.20 17.51
C LEU A 26 -6.74 -2.35 18.16
N CYS A 27 -6.21 -1.29 18.77
CA CYS A 27 -4.94 -1.35 19.51
C CYS A 27 -5.04 -2.25 20.74
N GLU A 28 -6.15 -2.17 21.48
CA GLU A 28 -6.41 -3.00 22.66
C GLU A 28 -6.54 -4.48 22.29
N GLU A 29 -7.35 -4.81 21.28
CA GLU A 29 -7.62 -6.18 20.85
C GLU A 29 -6.36 -6.88 20.30
N THR A 30 -5.43 -6.11 19.70
CA THR A 30 -4.24 -6.66 19.02
C THR A 30 -2.93 -6.45 19.77
N GLN A 31 -2.96 -5.66 20.85
CA GLN A 31 -1.77 -5.21 21.58
C GLN A 31 -0.71 -4.54 20.68
N ARG A 32 -1.17 -3.81 19.65
CA ARG A 32 -0.30 -3.05 18.74
C ARG A 32 -0.52 -1.55 18.93
N PRO A 33 0.54 -0.73 18.83
CA PRO A 33 0.40 0.72 18.97
C PRO A 33 -0.32 1.34 17.77
N LYS A 34 -1.00 2.48 17.96
CA LYS A 34 -1.67 3.27 16.89
C LYS A 34 -0.75 3.47 15.67
N SER A 35 0.53 3.78 15.91
CA SER A 35 1.53 4.00 14.86
C SER A 35 1.84 2.78 14.00
N TYR A 36 1.62 1.56 14.50
CA TYR A 36 1.74 0.35 13.69
C TYR A 36 0.68 0.33 12.59
N PHE A 37 -0.59 0.53 12.95
CA PHE A 37 -1.70 0.51 12.00
C PHE A 37 -1.63 1.65 10.99
N VAL A 38 -1.31 2.87 11.44
CA VAL A 38 -1.18 4.02 10.55
C VAL A 38 -0.05 3.79 9.52
N ARG A 39 1.11 3.27 9.96
CA ARG A 39 2.20 2.96 9.04
C ARG A 39 1.85 1.81 8.08
N LYS A 40 1.18 0.77 8.58
CA LYS A 40 0.73 -0.35 7.75
C LYS A 40 -0.25 0.13 6.67
N ALA A 41 -1.31 0.84 7.07
CA ALA A 41 -2.30 1.38 6.15
C ALA A 41 -1.66 2.30 5.11
N LEU A 42 -0.74 3.18 5.52
CA LEU A 42 -0.04 4.06 4.57
C LEU A 42 0.86 3.28 3.61
N LYS A 43 1.59 2.28 4.12
CA LYS A 43 2.44 1.42 3.28
C LYS A 43 1.58 0.69 2.23
N ASP A 44 0.56 -0.01 2.70
CA ASP A 44 -0.32 -0.82 1.85
C ASP A 44 -0.98 0.08 0.79
N PHE A 45 -1.50 1.25 1.20
CA PHE A 45 -2.06 2.23 0.27
C PHE A 45 -1.06 2.72 -0.79
N LEU A 46 0.17 3.05 -0.40
CA LEU A 46 1.19 3.52 -1.33
C LEU A 46 1.61 2.43 -2.33
N GLU A 47 1.71 1.17 -1.88
CA GLU A 47 2.01 0.03 -2.75
C GLU A 47 0.89 -0.21 -3.77
N GLU A 48 -0.38 -0.22 -3.31
CA GLU A 48 -1.55 -0.37 -4.18
C GLU A 48 -1.68 0.78 -5.19
N GLU A 49 -1.57 2.03 -4.72
CA GLU A 49 -1.67 3.21 -5.57
C GLU A 49 -0.57 3.25 -6.64
N SER A 50 0.65 2.81 -6.28
CA SER A 50 1.75 2.69 -7.24
C SER A 50 1.45 1.67 -8.34
N LEU A 51 0.92 0.50 -7.97
CA LEU A 51 0.55 -0.53 -8.93
C LEU A 51 -0.60 -0.07 -9.83
N TYR A 52 -1.63 0.56 -9.26
CA TYR A 52 -2.73 1.13 -10.01
C TYR A 52 -2.27 2.16 -11.03
N ARG A 53 -1.39 3.09 -10.62
CA ARG A 53 -0.83 4.11 -11.51
C ARG A 53 0.00 3.51 -12.64
N MET A 54 0.81 2.50 -12.34
CA MET A 54 1.56 1.77 -13.37
C MET A 54 0.63 1.10 -14.38
N ALA A 55 -0.44 0.45 -13.91
CA ALA A 55 -1.43 -0.18 -14.79
C ALA A 55 -2.14 0.85 -15.68
N LEU A 56 -2.53 2.00 -15.10
CA LEU A 56 -3.18 3.08 -15.84
C LEU A 56 -2.23 3.71 -16.88
N GLU A 57 -0.97 3.94 -16.53
CA GLU A 57 0.04 4.46 -17.45
C GLU A 57 0.23 3.52 -18.65
N ARG A 58 0.36 2.21 -18.39
CA ARG A 58 0.42 1.19 -19.45
C ARG A 58 -0.82 1.17 -20.32
N TRP A 59 -2.00 1.24 -19.70
CA TRP A 59 -3.27 1.27 -20.43
C TRP A 59 -3.40 2.50 -21.34
N MET A 60 -2.92 3.67 -20.88
CA MET A 60 -2.99 4.91 -21.64
C MET A 60 -1.91 5.00 -22.73
N ASN A 61 -0.82 4.24 -22.61
CA ASN A 61 0.27 4.24 -23.57
C ASN A 61 -0.11 3.44 -24.83
N LYS A 62 -0.47 4.15 -25.90
CA LYS A 62 -0.86 3.56 -27.19
C LYS A 62 0.29 2.87 -27.92
N ASP A 63 1.53 3.16 -27.53
CA ASP A 63 2.73 2.55 -28.08
C ASP A 63 3.22 1.35 -27.25
N ASP A 64 2.54 1.01 -26.13
CA ASP A 64 2.88 -0.18 -25.36
C ASP A 64 2.47 -1.44 -26.13
N SER A 65 3.40 -2.38 -26.27
CA SER A 65 3.19 -3.59 -27.05
C SER A 65 2.16 -4.49 -26.36
N ILE A 66 1.04 -4.73 -27.02
CA ILE A 66 0.04 -5.69 -26.56
C ILE A 66 0.45 -7.08 -27.03
N ILE A 67 0.50 -8.04 -26.10
CA ILE A 67 0.72 -9.46 -26.40
C ILE A 67 -0.59 -10.23 -26.21
N THR A 68 -0.73 -11.32 -26.95
CA THR A 68 -1.84 -12.26 -26.79
C THR A 68 -1.69 -13.08 -25.51
N ALA A 69 -2.80 -13.66 -25.03
CA ALA A 69 -2.78 -14.57 -23.89
C ALA A 69 -1.84 -15.78 -24.10
N LYS A 70 -1.71 -16.25 -25.35
CA LYS A 70 -0.79 -17.33 -25.71
C LYS A 70 0.67 -16.92 -25.49
N GLU A 71 1.08 -15.76 -26.01
CA GLU A 71 2.44 -15.23 -25.84
C GLU A 71 2.75 -14.93 -24.36
N MET A 72 1.74 -14.50 -23.59
CA MET A 72 1.87 -14.32 -22.14
C MET A 72 2.17 -15.65 -21.42
N HIS A 73 1.39 -16.71 -21.70
CA HIS A 73 1.61 -18.05 -21.12
C HIS A 73 3.01 -18.58 -21.44
N GLU A 74 3.43 -18.47 -22.71
CA GLU A 74 4.78 -18.85 -23.15
C GLU A 74 5.89 -18.09 -22.39
N ARG A 75 5.72 -16.77 -22.15
CA ARG A 75 6.69 -15.96 -21.39
C ARG A 75 6.73 -16.28 -19.90
N LEU A 76 5.60 -16.62 -19.30
CA LEU A 76 5.47 -16.89 -17.87
C LEU A 76 5.74 -18.36 -17.51
N GLY A 77 5.84 -19.24 -18.50
CA GLY A 77 6.08 -20.66 -18.29
C GLY A 77 4.90 -21.39 -17.65
N ILE A 78 3.68 -20.94 -17.96
CA ILE A 78 2.41 -21.53 -17.49
C ILE A 78 1.53 -21.99 -18.65
#